data_AF-A0A1V6I9T6-F1
#
_entry.id   AF-A0A1V6I9T6-F1
#
_cell.length_a   1.000
_cell.length_b   1.000
_cell.length_c   1.000
_cell.angle_alpha   90.00
_cell.angle_beta   90.00
_cell.angle_gamma   90.00
#
_symmetry.space_group_name_H-M   'P 1'
#
loop_
_entity.id
_entity.type
_entity.pdbx_description
1 polymer ?
#
loop_
_entity_poly.entity_id
_entity_poly.type
_entity_poly.pdbx_seq_one_letter_code
_entity_poly.pdbx_strand_id
1 'polypeptide(L)'
;MLRKNAVNVLISFILLLSFAFLILTVAEGSMPVEKILDGCVIGGRFFSVYKDSQTSVPSKAYPIRIENDIDLSFFEGKAVSISGSLLPGDRFFMKKGDMPKVVDDVCGNDYMKVIKKELIMEYRVAGYMEAKKNNFEEALKLVNWALEMDKTLCDTFISRAQIYCLKGDFVSGMADIKAIKNGVCIAGPQGHNFIILEEIGLTLEKSERNSDALEVYKLGLAACQSDMCIEAMNKNISKLNQR
;
A
#
# COMPACT_ATOMS: atom_id res chain seq x y z
N MET A 1 -55.06 14.03 49.58
CA MET A 1 -54.60 13.17 48.45
C MET A 1 -53.97 13.95 47.28
N LEU A 2 -53.71 15.26 47.36
CA LEU A 2 -53.21 16.05 46.20
C LEU A 2 -51.68 16.27 46.15
N ARG A 3 -50.94 15.96 47.22
CA ARG A 3 -49.50 16.30 47.34
C ARG A 3 -48.54 15.24 46.80
N LYS A 4 -48.97 13.97 46.67
CA LYS A 4 -48.15 12.87 46.14
C LYS A 4 -48.08 12.84 44.60
N ASN A 5 -49.11 13.35 43.91
CA ASN A 5 -49.15 13.33 42.44
C ASN A 5 -48.25 14.41 41.81
N ALA A 6 -48.09 15.57 42.45
CA ALA A 6 -47.21 16.64 41.94
C ALA A 6 -45.73 16.24 41.97
N VAL A 7 -45.30 15.50 43.00
CA VAL A 7 -43.89 15.04 43.13
C VAL A 7 -43.57 13.96 42.10
N ASN A 8 -44.48 13.01 41.87
CA ASN A 8 -44.27 11.96 40.86
C ASN A 8 -44.31 12.49 39.41
N VAL A 9 -45.13 13.51 39.13
CA VAL A 9 -45.14 14.17 37.82
C VAL A 9 -43.85 14.98 37.58
N LEU A 10 -43.34 15.65 38.62
CA LEU A 10 -42.08 16.41 38.52
C LEU A 10 -40.86 15.49 38.32
N ILE A 11 -40.83 14.34 39.01
CA ILE A 11 -39.74 13.34 38.87
C ILE A 11 -39.77 12.68 37.48
N SER A 12 -40.95 12.34 36.94
CA SER A 12 -41.08 11.82 35.57
C SER A 12 -40.64 12.83 34.51
N PHE A 13 -40.91 14.13 34.72
CA PHE A 13 -40.48 15.18 33.78
C PHE A 13 -38.96 15.37 33.79
N ILE A 14 -38.32 15.29 34.97
CA ILE A 14 -36.86 15.39 35.11
C ILE A 14 -36.15 14.16 34.51
N LEU A 15 -36.73 12.96 34.63
CA LEU A 15 -36.22 11.73 33.99
C LEU A 15 -36.37 11.72 32.46
N LEU A 16 -37.41 12.36 31.91
CA LEU A 16 -37.58 12.54 30.46
C LEU A 16 -36.63 13.62 29.90
N LEU A 17 -36.36 14.69 30.66
CA LEU A 17 -35.39 15.72 30.31
C LEU A 17 -33.92 15.24 30.38
N SER A 18 -33.59 14.32 31.29
CA SER A 18 -32.26 13.72 31.35
C SER A 18 -32.01 12.67 30.25
N PHE A 19 -33.07 12.00 29.75
CA PHE A 19 -32.97 11.09 28.61
C PHE A 19 -32.77 11.82 27.27
N ALA A 20 -33.28 13.04 27.14
CA ALA A 20 -33.10 13.87 25.95
C ALA A 20 -31.67 14.43 25.79
N PHE A 21 -30.87 14.42 26.87
CA PHE A 21 -29.48 14.91 26.86
C PHE A 21 -28.42 13.85 26.52
N LEU A 22 -28.83 12.60 26.28
CA LEU A 22 -27.91 11.46 26.15
C LEU A 22 -27.69 10.96 24.72
N ILE A 23 -28.27 11.58 23.68
CA ILE A 23 -28.07 11.11 22.30
C ILE A 23 -27.93 12.28 21.34
N LEU A 24 -26.76 12.93 21.36
CA LEU A 24 -26.21 13.69 20.23
C LEU A 24 -24.69 13.68 20.34
N THR A 25 -24.10 12.49 20.47
CA THR A 25 -22.71 12.29 20.03
C THR A 25 -22.74 12.35 18.52
N VAL A 26 -22.60 13.56 17.96
CA VAL A 26 -22.30 13.70 16.54
C VAL A 26 -20.98 12.97 16.36
N ALA A 27 -20.99 11.86 15.62
CA ALA A 27 -19.74 11.21 15.24
C ALA A 27 -18.97 12.22 14.40
N GLU A 28 -17.98 12.89 14.98
CA GLU A 28 -17.06 13.75 14.25
C GLU A 28 -16.24 12.85 13.32
N GLY A 29 -16.75 12.65 12.11
CA GLY A 29 -15.91 12.19 11.01
C GLY A 29 -14.74 13.16 10.86
N SER A 30 -13.55 12.65 10.50
CA SER A 30 -12.37 13.48 10.33
C SER A 30 -12.69 14.67 9.41
N MET A 31 -12.66 15.88 9.99
CA MET A 31 -12.96 17.10 9.26
C MET A 31 -11.99 17.29 8.09
N PRO A 32 -12.41 17.97 7.00
CA PRO A 32 -11.50 18.36 5.94
C PRO A 32 -10.30 19.12 6.49
N VAL A 33 -9.09 18.75 6.07
CA VAL A 33 -7.87 19.41 6.53
C VAL A 33 -7.31 20.25 5.40
N GLU A 34 -7.25 21.57 5.59
CA GLU A 34 -6.57 22.47 4.67
C GLU A 34 -5.08 22.13 4.58
N LYS A 35 -4.60 21.87 3.37
CA LYS A 35 -3.23 21.45 3.09
C LYS A 35 -2.71 22.11 1.81
N ILE A 36 -1.40 22.29 1.79
CA ILE A 36 -0.61 22.53 0.59
C ILE A 36 0.15 21.25 0.32
N LEU A 37 -0.03 20.69 -0.87
CA LEU A 37 0.64 19.47 -1.31
C LEU A 37 1.63 19.85 -2.40
N ASP A 38 2.90 19.53 -2.16
CA ASP A 38 3.97 19.68 -3.14
C ASP A 38 4.28 18.31 -3.74
N GLY A 39 4.51 18.27 -5.05
CA GLY A 39 4.64 16.99 -5.74
C GLY A 39 4.98 17.14 -7.20
N CYS A 40 4.84 16.05 -7.95
CA CYS A 40 5.03 16.07 -9.40
C CYS A 40 3.81 15.52 -10.13
N VAL A 41 3.61 15.97 -11.36
CA VAL A 41 2.63 15.35 -12.26
C VAL A 41 3.36 14.39 -13.19
N ILE A 42 3.01 13.10 -13.12
CA ILE A 42 3.62 12.03 -13.90
C ILE A 42 2.54 11.11 -14.44
N GLY A 43 2.53 10.91 -15.76
CA GLY A 43 1.53 10.11 -16.45
C GLY A 43 0.10 10.61 -16.23
N GLY A 44 -0.09 11.94 -16.24
CA GLY A 44 -1.39 12.59 -16.01
C GLY A 44 -1.90 12.51 -14.58
N ARG A 45 -1.08 12.07 -13.62
CA ARG A 45 -1.45 11.92 -12.20
C ARG A 45 -0.57 12.80 -11.32
N PHE A 46 -1.16 13.42 -10.30
CA PHE A 46 -0.41 14.16 -9.30
C PHE A 46 0.07 13.24 -8.17
N PHE A 47 1.38 13.21 -7.94
CA PHE A 47 2.03 12.51 -6.83
C PHE A 47 2.50 13.52 -5.80
N SER A 48 1.84 13.57 -4.65
CA SER A 48 2.29 14.37 -3.51
C SER A 48 3.53 13.74 -2.89
N VAL A 49 4.59 14.52 -2.71
CA VAL A 49 5.89 14.07 -2.22
C VAL A 49 6.12 14.60 -0.81
N TYR A 50 6.25 13.67 0.12
CA TYR A 50 6.53 13.97 1.52
C TYR A 50 8.03 13.97 1.76
N LYS A 51 8.49 15.00 2.44
CA LYS A 51 9.88 15.14 2.87
C LYS A 51 10.02 14.72 4.32
N ASP A 52 11.13 14.08 4.65
CA ASP A 52 11.51 13.83 6.02
C ASP A 52 11.66 15.16 6.78
N SER A 53 11.10 15.26 7.98
CA SER A 53 11.01 16.53 8.70
C SER A 53 12.36 17.04 9.22
N GLN A 54 13.35 16.15 9.37
CA GLN A 54 14.67 16.51 9.89
C GLN A 54 15.63 16.86 8.76
N THR A 55 15.58 16.12 7.66
CA THR A 55 16.54 16.22 6.55
C THR A 55 16.00 16.96 5.34
N SER A 56 14.69 17.19 5.26
CA SER A 56 13.99 17.75 4.10
C SER A 56 14.16 16.95 2.80
N VAL A 57 14.64 15.71 2.89
CA VAL A 57 14.81 14.81 1.74
C VAL A 57 13.49 14.10 1.43
N PRO A 58 13.10 13.93 0.15
CA PRO A 58 11.94 13.12 -0.22
C PRO A 58 12.01 11.71 0.37
N SER A 59 10.98 11.34 1.12
CA SER A 59 10.91 10.06 1.82
C SER A 59 9.82 9.14 1.25
N LYS A 60 8.68 9.71 0.85
CA LYS A 60 7.51 8.99 0.32
C LYS A 60 6.80 9.82 -0.74
N ALA A 61 6.08 9.13 -1.63
CA ALA A 61 5.17 9.76 -2.57
C ALA A 61 3.82 9.03 -2.52
N TYR A 62 2.73 9.78 -2.71
CA TYR A 62 1.39 9.22 -2.76
C TYR A 62 0.65 9.77 -3.98
N PRO A 63 0.01 8.92 -4.81
CA PRO A 63 -0.88 9.40 -5.85
C PRO A 63 -2.10 10.04 -5.19
N ILE A 64 -2.37 11.30 -5.52
CA ILE A 64 -3.51 12.04 -4.97
C ILE A 64 -4.58 12.16 -6.03
N ARG A 65 -5.81 11.78 -5.67
CA ARG A 65 -6.97 11.97 -6.52
C ARG A 65 -7.49 13.39 -6.34
N ILE A 66 -7.30 14.22 -7.36
CA ILE A 66 -7.89 15.55 -7.43
C ILE A 66 -9.31 15.39 -8.00
N GLU A 67 -10.34 15.74 -7.22
CA GLU A 67 -11.74 15.50 -7.61
C GLU A 67 -12.31 16.58 -8.55
N ASN A 68 -11.65 17.73 -8.66
CA ASN A 68 -12.04 18.76 -9.61
C ASN A 68 -11.45 18.41 -10.99
N ASP A 69 -12.24 18.57 -12.06
CA ASP A 69 -11.80 18.39 -13.45
C ASP A 69 -10.74 19.43 -13.81
N ILE A 70 -9.48 19.12 -13.53
CA ILE A 70 -8.32 19.94 -13.88
C ILE A 70 -7.51 19.15 -14.90
N ASP A 71 -7.23 19.81 -16.02
CA ASP A 71 -6.32 19.26 -17.01
C ASP A 71 -4.88 19.33 -16.49
N LEU A 72 -4.38 18.17 -16.06
CA LEU A 72 -3.01 18.04 -15.56
C LEU A 72 -1.97 17.95 -16.68
N SER A 73 -2.37 17.84 -17.96
CA SER A 73 -1.44 17.66 -19.07
C SER A 73 -0.44 18.81 -19.22
N PHE A 74 -0.86 20.04 -18.90
CA PHE A 74 0.01 21.23 -18.87
C PHE A 74 1.15 21.14 -17.85
N PHE A 75 1.01 20.27 -16.86
CA PHE A 75 1.94 20.12 -15.75
C PHE A 75 2.77 18.84 -15.86
N GLU A 76 2.59 18.04 -16.90
CA GLU A 76 3.30 16.76 -17.07
C GLU A 76 4.82 16.94 -16.97
N GLY A 77 5.44 16.12 -16.11
CA GLY A 77 6.86 16.17 -15.82
C GLY A 77 7.31 17.33 -14.91
N LYS A 78 6.40 18.22 -14.50
CA LYS A 78 6.72 19.39 -13.65
C LYS A 78 6.53 19.08 -12.16
N ALA A 79 7.22 19.84 -11.32
CA ALA A 79 6.93 19.91 -9.89
C ALA A 79 5.92 21.02 -9.63
N VAL A 80 4.84 20.72 -8.90
CA VAL A 80 3.75 21.64 -8.63
C VAL A 80 3.38 21.67 -7.16
N SER A 81 2.82 22.80 -6.73
CA SER A 81 2.25 23.02 -5.40
C SER A 81 0.76 23.29 -5.55
N ILE A 82 -0.05 22.56 -4.78
CA ILE A 82 -1.50 22.61 -4.87
C ILE A 82 -2.10 22.85 -3.48
N SER A 83 -2.88 23.93 -3.35
CA SER A 83 -3.62 24.26 -2.14
C SER A 83 -5.05 23.73 -2.21
N GLY A 84 -5.55 23.19 -1.10
CA GLY A 84 -6.89 22.63 -1.05
C GLY A 84 -7.22 21.95 0.26
N SER A 85 -8.35 21.24 0.27
CA SER A 85 -8.83 20.48 1.42
C SER A 85 -8.59 18.99 1.17
N LEU A 86 -7.82 18.34 2.03
CA LEU A 86 -7.63 16.90 2.02
C LEU A 86 -8.71 16.22 2.87
N LEU A 87 -9.45 15.31 2.25
CA LEU A 87 -10.45 14.46 2.91
C LEU A 87 -9.89 13.05 3.17
N PRO A 88 -10.53 12.27 4.05
CA PRO A 88 -10.26 10.83 4.17
C PRO A 88 -10.32 10.10 2.82
N GLY A 89 -9.42 9.13 2.65
CA GLY A 89 -9.27 8.36 1.40
C GLY A 89 -8.49 9.10 0.31
N ASP A 90 -7.59 10.01 0.70
CA ASP A 90 -6.68 10.76 -0.19
C ASP A 90 -7.38 11.55 -1.32
N ARG A 91 -8.64 11.92 -1.09
CA ARG A 91 -9.39 12.80 -1.98
C ARG A 91 -9.03 14.24 -1.69
N PHE A 92 -8.58 14.94 -2.69
CA PHE A 92 -8.13 16.32 -2.57
C PHE A 92 -9.00 17.26 -3.39
N PHE A 93 -9.56 18.25 -2.71
CA PHE A 93 -10.43 19.27 -3.30
C PHE A 93 -9.65 20.56 -3.40
N MET A 94 -9.37 20.99 -4.62
CA MET A 94 -8.82 22.32 -4.84
C MET A 94 -9.89 23.37 -4.59
N LYS A 95 -9.47 24.55 -4.10
CA LYS A 95 -10.36 25.70 -4.00
C LYS A 95 -10.83 26.09 -5.40
N LYS A 96 -12.10 26.45 -5.51
CA LYS A 96 -12.71 26.79 -6.81
C LYS A 96 -11.94 27.95 -7.46
N GLY A 97 -11.45 27.72 -8.68
CA GLY A 97 -10.71 28.73 -9.44
C GLY A 97 -9.20 28.76 -9.16
N ASP A 98 -8.70 27.98 -8.19
CA ASP A 98 -7.26 27.80 -8.01
C ASP A 98 -6.71 26.85 -9.08
N MET A 99 -5.43 27.04 -9.41
CA MET A 99 -4.68 26.19 -10.34
C MET A 99 -3.39 25.69 -9.66
N PRO A 100 -2.86 24.52 -10.05
CA PRO A 100 -1.55 24.08 -9.60
C PRO A 100 -0.50 25.15 -9.91
N LYS A 101 0.33 25.48 -8.91
CA LYS A 101 1.44 26.41 -9.10
C LYS A 101 2.66 25.61 -9.49
N VAL A 102 3.28 25.93 -10.63
CA VAL A 102 4.57 25.33 -11.00
C VAL A 102 5.63 25.83 -10.02
N VAL A 103 6.27 24.90 -9.32
CA VAL A 103 7.38 25.15 -8.39
C VAL A 103 8.71 24.97 -9.12
N ASP A 104 8.77 23.96 -9.99
CA ASP A 104 9.91 23.70 -10.87
C ASP A 104 9.39 23.15 -12.20
N ASP A 105 10.04 23.53 -13.29
CA ASP A 105 9.70 23.06 -14.63
C ASP A 105 10.03 21.59 -14.86
N VAL A 106 10.84 20.99 -13.98
CA VAL A 106 11.22 19.57 -14.03
C VAL A 106 11.00 18.92 -12.66
N CYS A 107 10.43 17.72 -12.66
CA CYS A 107 10.38 16.88 -11.47
C CYS A 107 11.78 16.37 -11.11
N GLY A 108 12.28 16.79 -9.95
CA GLY A 108 13.61 16.44 -9.47
C GLY A 108 13.85 14.93 -9.36
N ASN A 109 15.10 14.50 -9.57
CA ASN A 109 15.49 13.08 -9.51
C ASN A 109 15.21 12.43 -8.14
N ASP A 110 15.29 13.20 -7.07
CA ASP A 110 14.98 12.79 -5.70
C ASP A 110 13.47 12.53 -5.50
N TYR A 111 12.61 13.38 -6.07
CA TYR A 111 11.15 13.15 -6.13
C TYR A 111 10.85 11.92 -6.98
N MET A 112 11.46 11.83 -8.18
CA MET A 112 11.28 10.69 -9.07
C MET A 112 11.70 9.37 -8.43
N LYS A 113 12.73 9.36 -7.57
CA LYS A 113 13.15 8.16 -6.85
C LYS A 113 12.05 7.60 -5.94
N VAL A 114 11.32 8.46 -5.22
CA VAL A 114 10.23 8.00 -4.34
C VAL A 114 8.95 7.72 -5.12
N ILE A 115 8.65 8.50 -6.16
CA ILE A 115 7.50 8.25 -7.06
C ILE A 115 7.66 6.90 -7.78
N LYS A 116 8.85 6.61 -8.30
CA LYS A 116 9.14 5.34 -8.96
C LYS A 116 8.94 4.14 -8.04
N LYS A 117 9.32 4.24 -6.77
CA LYS A 117 9.06 3.19 -5.78
C LYS A 117 7.57 2.94 -5.57
N GLU A 118 6.78 4.01 -5.51
CA GLU A 118 5.32 3.93 -5.40
C GLU A 118 4.70 3.27 -6.62
N LEU A 119 5.09 3.69 -7.83
CA LEU A 119 4.65 3.07 -9.09
C LEU A 119 4.98 1.57 -9.16
N ILE A 120 6.21 1.19 -8.79
CA ILE A 120 6.62 -0.22 -8.75
C ILE A 120 5.72 -1.02 -7.80
N MET A 121 5.41 -0.46 -6.62
CA MET A 121 4.49 -1.09 -5.67
C MET A 121 3.08 -1.23 -6.26
N GLU A 122 2.55 -0.17 -6.89
CA GLU A 122 1.24 -0.16 -7.55
C GLU A 122 1.14 -1.28 -8.59
N TYR A 123 2.11 -1.40 -9.49
CA TYR A 123 2.13 -2.44 -10.51
C TYR A 123 2.24 -3.86 -9.94
N ARG A 124 3.03 -4.05 -8.88
CA ARG A 124 3.12 -5.36 -8.19
C ARG A 124 1.80 -5.76 -7.56
N VAL A 125 1.16 -4.84 -6.85
CA VAL A 125 -0.14 -5.07 -6.21
C VAL A 125 -1.22 -5.32 -7.26
N ALA A 126 -1.29 -4.49 -8.30
CA ALA A 126 -2.23 -4.67 -9.40
C ALA A 126 -2.02 -6.03 -10.10
N GLY A 127 -0.76 -6.41 -10.36
CA GLY A 127 -0.42 -7.70 -10.92
C GLY A 127 -0.91 -8.87 -10.07
N TYR A 128 -0.72 -8.83 -8.75
CA TYR A 128 -1.26 -9.83 -7.84
C TYR A 128 -2.80 -9.89 -7.88
N MET A 129 -3.47 -8.73 -7.87
CA MET A 129 -4.93 -8.67 -7.93
C MET A 129 -5.50 -9.28 -9.21
N GLU A 130 -4.85 -9.06 -10.36
CA GLU A 130 -5.22 -9.71 -11.62
C GLU A 130 -4.96 -11.22 -11.59
N ALA A 131 -3.85 -11.67 -11.00
CA ALA A 131 -3.56 -13.10 -10.84
C ALA A 131 -4.62 -13.80 -9.97
N LYS A 132 -5.13 -13.16 -8.90
CA LYS A 132 -6.22 -13.72 -8.08
C LYS A 132 -7.55 -13.82 -8.84
N LYS A 133 -7.73 -13.07 -9.92
CA LYS A 133 -8.85 -13.19 -10.85
C LYS A 133 -8.59 -14.21 -11.97
N ASN A 134 -7.46 -14.93 -11.93
CA ASN A 134 -6.94 -15.81 -12.99
C ASN A 134 -6.54 -15.09 -14.30
N ASN A 135 -6.38 -13.76 -14.27
CA ASN A 135 -5.93 -12.96 -15.41
C ASN A 135 -4.39 -12.93 -15.49
N PHE A 136 -3.78 -14.10 -15.64
CA PHE A 136 -2.32 -14.25 -15.47
C PHE A 136 -1.48 -13.50 -16.52
N GLU A 137 -2.00 -13.31 -17.75
CA GLU A 137 -1.29 -12.55 -18.78
C GLU A 137 -1.15 -11.09 -18.41
N GLU A 138 -2.25 -10.45 -18.00
CA GLU A 138 -2.22 -9.06 -17.53
C GLU A 138 -1.41 -8.93 -16.24
N ALA A 139 -1.54 -9.89 -15.32
CA ALA A 139 -0.75 -9.93 -14.10
C ALA A 139 0.76 -9.92 -14.38
N LEU A 140 1.21 -10.77 -15.31
CA LEU A 140 2.62 -10.86 -15.70
C LEU A 140 3.09 -9.62 -16.45
N LYS A 141 2.24 -9.00 -17.27
CA LYS A 141 2.55 -7.73 -17.93
C LYS A 141 2.77 -6.61 -16.92
N LEU A 142 1.89 -6.46 -15.93
CA LEU A 142 2.00 -5.44 -14.88
C LEU A 142 3.27 -5.62 -14.04
N VAL A 143 3.55 -6.84 -13.57
CA VAL A 143 4.77 -7.08 -12.76
C VAL A 143 6.05 -6.96 -13.59
N ASN A 144 6.01 -7.23 -14.90
CA ASN A 144 7.14 -6.97 -15.79
C ASN A 144 7.40 -5.48 -15.98
N TRP A 145 6.36 -4.63 -16.08
CA TRP A 145 6.54 -3.17 -16.05
C TRP A 145 7.20 -2.70 -14.76
N ALA A 146 6.82 -3.26 -13.61
CA ALA A 146 7.49 -2.97 -12.34
C ALA A 146 8.99 -3.33 -12.38
N LEU A 147 9.34 -4.45 -13.02
CA LEU A 147 10.72 -4.91 -13.14
C LEU A 147 11.53 -4.07 -14.14
N GLU A 148 10.90 -3.62 -15.23
CA GLU A 148 11.53 -2.71 -16.20
C GLU A 148 11.90 -1.37 -15.56
N MET A 149 11.08 -0.89 -14.62
CA MET A 149 11.40 0.29 -13.83
C MET A 149 12.63 0.03 -12.97
N ASP A 150 12.66 -1.02 -12.15
CA ASP A 150 13.83 -1.36 -11.33
C ASP A 150 14.12 -2.86 -11.34
N LYS A 151 15.11 -3.23 -12.15
CA LYS A 151 15.57 -4.62 -12.33
C LYS A 151 16.32 -5.15 -11.11
N THR A 152 16.62 -4.31 -10.13
CA THR A 152 17.38 -4.67 -8.94
C THR A 152 16.49 -4.87 -7.72
N LEU A 153 15.18 -4.67 -7.81
CA LEU A 153 14.29 -4.81 -6.66
C LEU A 153 13.86 -6.27 -6.45
N CYS A 154 14.39 -6.92 -5.41
CA CYS A 154 14.08 -8.34 -5.11
C CYS A 154 12.58 -8.61 -4.95
N ASP A 155 11.91 -7.65 -4.36
CA ASP A 155 10.49 -7.62 -4.08
C ASP A 155 9.63 -7.78 -5.36
N THR A 156 10.10 -7.30 -6.51
CA THR A 156 9.45 -7.50 -7.81
C THR A 156 9.62 -8.93 -8.32
N PHE A 157 10.79 -9.54 -8.15
CA PHE A 157 11.00 -10.96 -8.47
C PHE A 157 10.11 -11.86 -7.62
N ILE A 158 9.95 -11.56 -6.33
CA ILE A 158 9.05 -12.30 -5.43
C ILE A 158 7.60 -12.20 -5.89
N SER A 159 7.13 -10.98 -6.20
CA SER A 159 5.76 -10.79 -6.71
C SER A 159 5.54 -11.55 -8.03
N ARG A 160 6.53 -11.57 -8.94
CA ARG A 160 6.40 -12.33 -10.18
C ARG A 160 6.44 -13.85 -9.94
N ALA A 161 7.29 -14.33 -9.03
CA ALA A 161 7.32 -15.72 -8.61
C ALA A 161 5.97 -16.17 -8.05
N GLN A 162 5.33 -15.33 -7.21
CA GLN A 162 3.99 -15.57 -6.69
C GLN A 162 2.96 -15.72 -7.81
N ILE A 163 2.97 -14.84 -8.81
CA ILE A 163 2.05 -14.90 -9.95
C ILE A 163 2.27 -16.20 -10.76
N TYR A 164 3.53 -16.57 -11.02
CA TYR A 164 3.85 -17.83 -11.69
C TYR A 164 3.38 -19.05 -10.90
N CYS A 165 3.61 -19.09 -9.59
CA CYS A 165 3.16 -20.18 -8.73
C CYS A 165 1.63 -20.27 -8.65
N LEU A 166 0.91 -19.14 -8.60
CA LEU A 166 -0.56 -19.12 -8.66
C LEU A 166 -1.10 -19.64 -10.00
N LYS A 167 -0.38 -19.37 -11.10
CA LYS A 167 -0.68 -19.92 -12.44
C LYS A 167 -0.39 -21.43 -12.54
N GLY A 168 0.38 -21.99 -11.62
CA GLY A 168 0.90 -23.36 -11.69
C GLY A 168 2.19 -23.50 -12.50
N ASP A 169 2.77 -22.41 -12.99
CA ASP A 169 4.08 -22.41 -13.64
C ASP A 169 5.19 -22.31 -12.59
N PHE A 170 5.37 -23.40 -11.85
CA PHE A 170 6.33 -23.38 -10.75
C PHE A 170 7.80 -23.35 -11.20
N VAL A 171 8.08 -23.70 -12.46
CA VAL A 171 9.44 -23.64 -13.02
C VAL A 171 9.87 -22.19 -13.14
N SER A 172 9.04 -21.34 -13.76
CA SER A 172 9.31 -19.91 -13.86
C SER A 172 9.34 -19.23 -12.49
N GLY A 173 8.43 -19.61 -11.59
CA GLY A 173 8.41 -19.08 -10.23
C GLY A 173 9.70 -19.37 -9.45
N MET A 174 10.19 -20.61 -9.50
CA MET A 174 11.44 -20.97 -8.82
C MET A 174 12.69 -20.39 -9.50
N ALA A 175 12.64 -20.09 -10.80
CA ALA A 175 13.71 -19.36 -11.47
C ALA A 175 13.89 -17.95 -10.87
N ASP A 176 12.79 -17.24 -10.60
CA ASP A 176 12.83 -15.92 -9.94
C ASP A 176 13.34 -16.03 -8.49
N ILE A 177 12.89 -17.05 -7.73
CA ILE A 177 13.41 -17.31 -6.38
C ILE A 177 14.93 -17.56 -6.39
N LYS A 178 15.42 -18.31 -7.37
CA LYS A 178 16.86 -18.57 -7.53
C LYS A 178 17.64 -17.31 -7.91
N ALA A 179 17.08 -16.43 -8.74
CA ALA A 179 17.70 -15.16 -9.10
C ALA A 179 17.98 -14.30 -7.86
N ILE A 180 17.03 -14.26 -6.92
CA ILE A 180 17.19 -13.56 -5.63
C ILE A 180 18.37 -14.13 -4.84
N LYS A 181 18.41 -15.46 -4.66
CA LYS A 181 19.47 -16.14 -3.92
C LYS A 181 20.86 -15.93 -4.52
N ASN A 182 20.94 -15.80 -5.83
CA ASN A 182 22.18 -15.52 -6.56
C ASN A 182 22.61 -14.04 -6.51
N GLY A 183 21.87 -13.17 -5.81
CA GLY A 183 22.21 -11.76 -5.66
C GLY A 183 21.97 -10.93 -6.92
N VAL A 184 21.07 -11.36 -7.82
CA VAL A 184 20.68 -10.57 -9.01
C VAL A 184 20.03 -9.24 -8.60
N CYS A 185 19.44 -9.20 -7.41
CA CYS A 185 18.71 -8.06 -6.88
C CYS A 185 19.32 -7.60 -5.53
N ILE A 186 18.97 -6.38 -5.13
CA ILE A 186 19.36 -5.74 -3.87
C ILE A 186 18.19 -5.81 -2.90
N ALA A 187 18.37 -6.47 -1.77
CA ALA A 187 17.37 -6.55 -0.71
C ALA A 187 17.20 -5.18 -0.02
N GLY A 188 15.95 -4.76 0.16
CA GLY A 188 15.63 -3.52 0.87
C GLY A 188 15.82 -3.62 2.39
N PRO A 189 15.65 -2.50 3.13
CA PRO A 189 15.82 -2.45 4.58
C PRO A 189 14.89 -3.39 5.36
N GLN A 190 13.74 -3.75 4.77
CA GLN A 190 12.91 -4.86 5.21
C GLN A 190 13.17 -5.99 4.22
N GLY A 191 14.04 -6.94 4.58
CA GLY A 191 14.38 -8.07 3.71
C GLY A 191 13.11 -8.69 3.12
N HIS A 192 13.22 -9.24 1.90
CA HIS A 192 12.18 -9.92 1.12
C HIS A 192 10.81 -10.11 1.79
N ASN A 193 9.72 -9.66 1.17
CA ASN A 193 8.38 -9.80 1.74
C ASN A 193 8.03 -11.25 2.15
N PHE A 194 8.21 -11.55 3.44
CA PHE A 194 8.13 -12.91 3.98
C PHE A 194 6.71 -13.48 3.88
N ILE A 195 5.69 -12.64 3.93
CA ILE A 195 4.28 -13.06 3.82
C ILE A 195 4.03 -13.63 2.42
N ILE A 196 4.58 -12.98 1.38
CA ILE A 196 4.47 -13.48 0.01
C ILE A 196 5.25 -14.78 -0.14
N LEU A 197 6.47 -14.85 0.41
CA LEU A 197 7.25 -16.09 0.40
C LEU A 197 6.52 -17.23 1.13
N GLU A 198 5.81 -16.94 2.22
CA GLU A 198 4.97 -17.92 2.90
C GLU A 198 3.83 -18.40 2.00
N GLU A 199 3.10 -17.50 1.33
CA GLU A 199 2.02 -17.88 0.39
C GLU A 199 2.54 -18.75 -0.76
N ILE A 200 3.73 -18.43 -1.30
CA ILE A 200 4.39 -19.23 -2.32
C ILE A 200 4.70 -20.63 -1.78
N GLY A 201 5.33 -20.72 -0.60
CA GLY A 201 5.67 -21.99 0.03
C GLY A 201 4.43 -22.87 0.27
N LEU A 202 3.34 -22.28 0.77
CA LEU A 202 2.07 -22.98 1.00
C LEU A 202 1.44 -23.46 -0.32
N THR A 203 1.59 -22.68 -1.40
CA THR A 203 1.11 -23.06 -2.74
C THR A 203 1.90 -24.24 -3.31
N LEU A 204 3.22 -24.25 -3.11
CA LEU A 204 4.10 -25.35 -3.49
C LEU A 204 3.80 -26.62 -2.69
N GLU A 205 3.55 -26.52 -1.38
CA GLU A 205 3.12 -27.65 -0.54
C GLU A 205 1.82 -28.30 -1.05
N LYS A 206 0.82 -27.48 -1.38
CA LYS A 206 -0.45 -27.97 -1.95
C LYS A 206 -0.27 -28.70 -3.27
N SER A 207 0.81 -28.41 -3.98
CA SER A 207 1.18 -29.01 -5.26
C SER A 207 2.23 -30.11 -5.10
N GLU A 208 2.44 -30.61 -3.88
CA GLU A 208 3.39 -31.68 -3.52
C GLU A 208 4.87 -31.36 -3.81
N ARG A 209 5.20 -30.08 -4.02
CA ARG A 209 6.57 -29.59 -4.29
C ARG A 209 7.29 -29.21 -3.00
N ASN A 210 7.40 -30.16 -2.07
CA ASN A 210 7.91 -29.91 -0.71
C ASN A 210 9.36 -29.40 -0.68
N SER A 211 10.22 -29.84 -1.60
CA SER A 211 11.60 -29.36 -1.69
C SER A 211 11.69 -27.90 -2.07
N ASP A 212 10.88 -27.46 -3.03
CA ASP A 212 10.81 -26.06 -3.45
C ASP A 212 10.19 -25.19 -2.35
N ALA A 213 9.13 -25.68 -1.70
CA ALA A 213 8.52 -25.00 -0.56
C ALA A 213 9.55 -24.76 0.57
N LEU A 214 10.36 -25.77 0.89
CA LEU A 214 11.43 -25.67 1.89
C LEU A 214 12.47 -24.62 1.51
N GLU A 215 12.84 -24.52 0.23
CA GLU A 215 13.76 -23.48 -0.24
C GLU A 215 13.17 -22.08 -0.08
N VAL A 216 11.90 -21.89 -0.43
CA VAL A 216 11.20 -20.61 -0.29
C VAL A 216 11.08 -20.20 1.18
N TYR A 217 10.72 -21.12 2.09
CA TYR A 217 10.65 -20.81 3.52
C TYR A 217 12.01 -20.45 4.11
N LYS A 218 13.11 -21.08 3.67
CA LYS A 218 14.46 -20.70 4.10
C LYS A 218 14.84 -19.31 3.61
N LEU A 219 14.46 -18.95 2.38
CA LEU A 219 14.63 -17.58 1.88
C LEU A 219 13.82 -16.58 2.71
N GLY A 220 12.57 -16.92 3.05
CA GLY A 220 11.72 -16.10 3.91
C GLY A 220 12.29 -15.94 5.32
N LEU A 221 12.78 -17.02 5.92
CA LEU A 221 13.42 -17.00 7.23
C LEU A 221 14.65 -16.09 7.26
N ALA A 222 15.49 -16.14 6.22
CA ALA A 222 16.66 -15.26 6.10
C ALA A 222 16.30 -13.78 5.98
N ALA A 223 15.06 -13.46 5.61
CA ALA A 223 14.55 -12.10 5.48
C ALA A 223 13.79 -11.61 6.72
N CYS A 224 13.54 -12.47 7.71
CA CYS A 224 12.76 -12.12 8.89
C CYS A 224 13.44 -11.07 9.77
N GLN A 225 12.64 -10.13 10.27
CA GLN A 225 13.07 -9.06 11.20
C GLN A 225 12.23 -9.03 12.49
N SER A 226 11.34 -10.00 12.67
CA SER A 226 10.49 -10.12 13.85
C SER A 226 10.36 -11.57 14.29
N ASP A 227 10.14 -11.78 15.59
CA ASP A 227 9.94 -13.12 16.16
C ASP A 227 8.76 -13.83 15.51
N MET A 228 7.66 -13.10 15.25
CA MET A 228 6.49 -13.63 14.55
C MET A 228 6.84 -14.21 13.17
N CYS A 229 7.69 -13.53 12.39
CA CYS A 229 8.15 -14.02 11.09
C CYS A 229 9.00 -15.28 11.25
N ILE A 230 9.95 -15.27 12.19
CA ILE A 230 10.86 -16.38 12.47
C ILE A 230 10.06 -17.62 12.87
N GLU A 231 9.10 -17.47 13.78
CA GLU A 231 8.22 -18.54 14.24
C GLU A 231 7.38 -19.14 13.10
N ALA A 232 6.75 -18.29 12.28
CA ALA A 232 5.94 -18.73 11.15
C ALA A 232 6.77 -19.58 10.17
N MET A 233 7.95 -19.07 9.77
CA MET A 233 8.83 -19.78 8.85
C MET A 233 9.38 -21.09 9.44
N ASN A 234 9.84 -21.08 10.70
CA ASN A 234 10.35 -22.27 11.36
C ASN A 234 9.29 -23.35 11.54
N LYS A 235 8.04 -22.96 11.81
CA LYS A 235 6.90 -23.89 11.88
C LYS A 235 6.71 -24.63 10.55
N ASN A 236 6.68 -23.88 9.44
CA ASN A 236 6.51 -24.47 8.11
C ASN A 236 7.70 -25.36 7.72
N ILE A 237 8.94 -24.94 8.01
CA ILE A 237 10.16 -25.74 7.78
C ILE A 237 10.12 -27.05 8.60
N SER A 238 9.79 -26.98 9.88
CA SER A 238 9.76 -28.14 10.78
C SER A 238 8.72 -29.17 10.33
N LYS A 239 7.54 -28.70 9.91
CA LYS A 239 6.47 -29.55 9.36
C LYS A 239 6.94 -30.32 8.12
N LEU A 240 7.74 -29.71 7.26
CA LEU A 240 8.26 -30.36 6.04
C LEU A 240 9.37 -31.37 6.34
N ASN A 241 10.23 -31.11 7.32
CA ASN A 241 11.29 -32.04 7.70
C ASN A 241 10.79 -33.30 8.43
N GLN A 242 9.55 -33.31 8.91
CA GLN A 242 8.91 -34.43 9.62
C GLN A 242 8.10 -35.36 8.69
N ARG A 243 7.96 -35.01 7.41
CA ARG A 243 7.24 -35.78 6.39
C ARG A 243 8.22 -36.54 5.50
#